data_AF-A0AAQ4EL05-F1
#
_entry.id   AF-A0AAQ4EL05-F1
#
_cell.length_a   1.000
_cell.length_b   1.000
_cell.length_c   1.000
_cell.angle_alpha   90.00
_cell.angle_beta   90.00
_cell.angle_gamma   90.00
#
_symmetry.space_group_name_H-M   'P 1'
#
loop_
_entity.id
_entity.type
_entity.pdbx_description
1 polymer ?
#
loop_
_entity_poly.entity_id
_entity_poly.type
_entity_poly.pdbx_seq_one_letter_code
_entity_poly.pdbx_strand_id
1 'polypeptide(L)'
;MANSLEEFDHFMAQGVNAIEADVAFAPNATALMFYHGPGCDYGRDCERETRIDEYLSYVKDAVSAEGGKHSDKMLLFYLDIKTENLRGRQAKYNAGVSLALNLMQHLWSQGKPTILCLR
;
A
#
# COMPACT_ATOMS: atom_id res chain seq x y z
N MET A 1 -7.58 -7.77 4.87
CA MET A 1 -7.66 -6.43 4.28
C MET A 1 -7.50 -5.42 5.38
N ALA A 2 -6.44 -4.64 5.32
CA ALA A 2 -6.25 -3.42 6.10
C ALA A 2 -6.05 -2.30 5.10
N ASN A 3 -7.10 -1.51 4.88
CA ASN A 3 -7.09 -0.44 3.87
C ASN A 3 -6.97 0.95 4.50
N SER A 4 -7.06 1.01 5.83
CA SER A 4 -6.82 2.20 6.63
C SER A 4 -5.70 2.03 7.64
N LEU A 5 -5.11 3.15 8.07
CA LEU A 5 -4.07 3.16 9.10
C LEU A 5 -4.55 2.56 10.44
N GLU A 6 -5.82 2.78 10.78
CA GLU A 6 -6.46 2.22 11.97
C GLU A 6 -6.52 0.69 11.92
N GLU A 7 -6.95 0.12 10.77
CA GLU A 7 -6.97 -1.33 10.57
C GLU A 7 -5.56 -1.93 10.58
N PHE A 8 -4.60 -1.27 9.94
CA PHE A 8 -3.20 -1.68 9.96
C PHE A 8 -2.70 -1.81 11.40
N ASP A 9 -2.88 -0.75 12.19
CA ASP A 9 -2.49 -0.74 13.59
C ASP A 9 -3.21 -1.80 14.42
N HIS A 10 -4.51 -1.96 14.19
CA HIS A 10 -5.34 -2.93 14.88
C HIS A 10 -4.84 -4.35 14.67
N PHE A 11 -4.60 -4.75 13.42
CA PHE A 11 -4.14 -6.10 13.11
C PHE A 11 -2.70 -6.33 13.56
N MET A 12 -1.80 -5.37 13.35
CA MET A 12 -0.40 -5.49 13.82
C MET A 12 -0.33 -5.61 15.35
N ALA A 13 -1.19 -4.89 16.09
CA ALA A 13 -1.29 -5.02 17.55
C ALA A 13 -1.81 -6.39 18.00
N GLN A 14 -2.58 -7.10 17.17
CA GLN A 14 -3.02 -8.47 17.43
C GLN A 14 -1.94 -9.53 17.13
N GLY A 15 -0.78 -9.13 16.59
CA GLY A 15 0.35 -10.02 16.37
C GLY A 15 0.39 -10.70 15.01
N VAL A 16 -0.35 -10.18 14.01
CA VAL A 16 -0.15 -10.61 12.62
C VAL A 16 1.26 -10.23 12.15
N ASN A 17 1.84 -11.06 11.29
CA ASN A 17 3.14 -10.80 10.67
C ASN A 17 3.03 -10.46 9.16
N ALA A 18 1.81 -10.44 8.64
CA ALA A 18 1.52 -10.08 7.27
C ALA A 18 0.25 -9.24 7.22
N ILE A 19 0.24 -8.25 6.34
CA ILE A 19 -0.93 -7.43 6.04
C ILE A 19 -1.24 -7.62 4.56
N GLU A 20 -2.53 -7.70 4.27
CA GLU A 20 -3.05 -7.63 2.91
C GLU A 20 -3.89 -6.34 2.77
N ALA A 21 -3.71 -5.62 1.66
CA ALA A 21 -4.41 -4.37 1.37
C ALA A 21 -4.76 -4.27 -0.13
N ASP A 22 -5.92 -3.71 -0.41
CA ASP A 22 -6.51 -3.62 -1.75
C ASP A 22 -6.07 -2.34 -2.46
N VAL A 23 -5.37 -2.45 -3.59
CA VAL A 23 -4.95 -1.28 -4.37
C VAL A 23 -6.03 -0.92 -5.38
N ALA A 24 -6.64 0.26 -5.19
CA ALA A 24 -7.60 0.83 -6.13
C ALA A 24 -6.94 1.81 -7.11
N PHE A 25 -7.40 1.76 -8.36
CA PHE A 25 -6.90 2.60 -9.45
C PHE A 25 -7.98 3.56 -9.96
N ALA A 26 -7.57 4.76 -10.34
CA ALA A 26 -8.42 5.66 -11.10
C ALA A 26 -8.65 5.15 -12.54
N PRO A 27 -9.65 5.69 -13.27
CA PRO A 27 -9.91 5.33 -14.66
C PRO A 27 -8.72 5.53 -15.61
N ASN A 28 -7.79 6.43 -15.28
CA ASN A 28 -6.56 6.68 -16.05
C ASN A 28 -5.39 5.76 -15.66
N ALA A 29 -5.66 4.70 -14.87
CA ALA A 29 -4.68 3.75 -14.34
C ALA A 29 -3.69 4.31 -13.31
N THR A 30 -3.97 5.46 -12.69
CA THR A 30 -3.21 5.95 -11.54
C THR A 30 -3.59 5.16 -10.28
N ALA A 31 -2.62 4.62 -9.56
CA ALA A 31 -2.84 4.03 -8.24
C ALA A 31 -3.19 5.17 -7.25
N LEU A 32 -4.38 5.10 -6.63
CA LEU A 32 -4.92 6.21 -5.83
C LEU A 32 -4.84 5.96 -4.33
N MET A 33 -5.31 4.79 -3.91
CA MET A 33 -5.63 4.53 -2.52
C MET A 33 -5.70 3.04 -2.25
N PHE A 34 -5.60 2.72 -0.96
CA PHE A 34 -6.01 1.43 -0.45
C PHE A 34 -7.50 1.47 -0.17
N TYR A 35 -8.27 0.64 -0.87
CA TYR A 35 -9.73 0.62 -0.79
C TYR A 35 -10.28 -0.66 -1.42
N HIS A 36 -11.20 -1.31 -0.70
CA HIS A 36 -11.93 -2.46 -1.22
C HIS A 36 -13.25 -2.05 -1.87
N GLY A 37 -14.09 -1.33 -1.11
CA GLY A 37 -15.44 -0.99 -1.49
C GLY A 37 -16.51 -1.99 -1.05
N PRO A 38 -17.79 -1.69 -1.35
CA PRO A 38 -18.94 -2.41 -0.82
C PRO A 38 -19.00 -3.86 -1.34
N GLY A 39 -19.63 -4.75 -0.55
CA GLY A 39 -19.82 -6.16 -0.92
C GLY A 39 -18.69 -7.10 -0.48
N CYS A 40 -17.99 -6.77 0.60
CA CYS A 40 -16.93 -7.59 1.19
C CYS A 40 -17.47 -8.63 2.20
N ASP A 41 -16.54 -9.33 2.88
CA ASP A 41 -16.82 -10.28 3.96
C ASP A 41 -17.85 -9.74 4.97
N TYR A 42 -18.83 -10.58 5.32
CA TYR A 42 -19.91 -10.23 6.23
C TYR A 42 -19.38 -9.71 7.58
N GLY A 43 -19.88 -8.56 8.01
CA GLY A 43 -19.52 -7.94 9.29
C GLY A 43 -18.25 -7.10 9.27
N ARG A 44 -17.64 -6.86 8.10
CA ARG A 44 -16.51 -5.92 7.95
C ARG A 44 -16.98 -4.55 7.44
N ASP A 45 -16.36 -3.50 7.95
CA ASP A 45 -16.43 -2.16 7.36
C ASP A 45 -15.41 -2.09 6.22
N CYS A 46 -15.88 -2.01 4.98
CA CYS A 46 -15.04 -2.11 3.78
C CYS A 46 -15.00 -0.82 2.98
N GLU A 47 -15.57 0.24 3.55
CA GLU A 47 -15.49 1.58 3.01
C GLU A 47 -14.31 2.37 3.59
N ARG A 48 -13.57 1.76 4.53
CA ARG A 48 -12.30 2.30 5.00
C ARG A 48 -11.29 2.40 3.87
N GLU A 49 -10.66 3.57 3.80
CA GLU A 49 -9.71 3.90 2.76
C GLU A 49 -8.57 4.77 3.27
N THR A 50 -7.45 4.76 2.57
CA THR A 50 -6.35 5.70 2.79
C THR A 50 -5.61 5.92 1.48
N ARG A 51 -5.17 7.16 1.22
CA ARG A 51 -4.38 7.46 0.03
C ARG A 51 -3.12 6.61 -0.01
N ILE A 52 -2.71 6.22 -1.22
CA ILE A 52 -1.60 5.27 -1.40
C ILE A 52 -0.28 5.82 -0.84
N ASP A 53 0.00 7.11 -1.03
CA ASP A 53 1.21 7.77 -0.55
C ASP A 53 1.27 7.83 0.98
N GLU A 54 0.16 8.20 1.60
CA GLU A 54 -0.01 8.25 3.05
C GLU A 54 0.18 6.86 3.67
N TYR A 55 -0.54 5.85 3.18
CA TYR A 55 -0.49 4.51 3.73
C TYR A 55 0.90 3.88 3.59
N LEU A 56 1.53 3.98 2.41
CA LEU A 56 2.87 3.43 2.19
C LEU A 56 3.93 4.11 3.07
N SER A 57 3.87 5.44 3.21
CA SER A 57 4.80 6.18 4.07
C SER A 57 4.58 5.81 5.54
N TYR A 58 3.32 5.65 5.96
CA TYR A 58 2.99 5.20 7.31
C TYR A 58 3.53 3.80 7.59
N VAL A 59 3.30 2.84 6.68
CA VAL A 59 3.80 1.46 6.84
C VAL A 59 5.32 1.47 7.01
N LYS A 60 6.04 2.18 6.13
CA LYS A 60 7.49 2.34 6.22
C LYS A 60 7.92 2.82 7.61
N ASP A 61 7.32 3.91 8.10
CA ASP A 61 7.71 4.50 9.38
C ASP A 61 7.32 3.60 10.57
N ALA A 62 6.17 2.92 10.49
CA ALA A 62 5.68 2.05 11.55
C ALA A 62 6.51 0.78 11.71
N VAL A 63 7.04 0.21 10.62
CA VAL A 63 7.71 -1.11 10.62
C VAL A 63 9.23 -1.04 10.49
N SER A 64 9.79 0.02 9.90
CA SER A 64 11.23 0.11 9.60
C SER A 64 11.96 1.26 10.26
N ALA A 65 11.25 2.27 10.80
CA ALA A 65 11.92 3.33 11.55
C ALA A 65 12.37 2.84 12.93
N GLU A 66 13.48 3.38 13.43
CA GLU A 66 13.93 3.16 14.80
C GLU A 66 12.86 3.65 15.79
N GLY A 67 12.40 2.76 16.67
CA GLY A 67 11.29 3.06 17.59
C GLY A 67 9.90 3.09 16.93
N GLY A 68 9.78 2.64 15.67
CA GLY A 68 8.50 2.48 14.99
C GLY A 68 7.55 1.58 15.77
N LYS A 69 6.26 1.92 15.75
CA LYS A 69 5.21 1.28 16.57
C LYS A 69 5.16 -0.25 16.42
N HIS A 70 5.48 -0.75 15.23
CA HIS A 70 5.50 -2.17 14.89
C HIS A 70 6.84 -2.62 14.31
N SER A 71 7.94 -1.97 14.75
CA SER A 71 9.30 -2.27 14.31
C SER A 71 9.59 -3.77 14.41
N ASP A 72 10.09 -4.34 13.31
CA ASP A 72 10.47 -5.75 13.14
C ASP A 72 9.33 -6.79 13.28
N LYS A 73 8.06 -6.38 13.31
CA LYS A 73 6.92 -7.31 13.45
C LYS A 73 6.33 -7.79 12.12
N MET A 74 6.48 -7.00 11.05
CA MET A 74 5.87 -7.27 9.75
C MET A 74 6.88 -7.89 8.78
N LEU A 75 6.56 -9.07 8.24
CA LEU A 75 7.41 -9.82 7.32
C LEU A 75 6.95 -9.71 5.86
N LEU A 76 5.64 -9.56 5.62
CA LEU A 76 5.07 -9.54 4.28
C LEU A 76 3.97 -8.49 4.15
N PHE A 77 4.08 -7.67 3.11
CA PHE A 77 2.99 -6.81 2.66
C PHE A 77 2.43 -7.36 1.34
N TYR A 78 1.22 -7.90 1.39
CA TYR A 78 0.53 -8.44 0.22
C TYR A 78 -0.40 -7.37 -0.37
N LEU A 79 -0.23 -7.07 -1.65
CA LEU A 79 -1.06 -6.08 -2.35
C LEU A 79 -2.06 -6.82 -3.24
N ASP A 80 -3.35 -6.72 -2.95
CA ASP A 80 -4.39 -7.17 -3.87
C ASP A 80 -4.63 -6.09 -4.93
N ILE A 81 -4.14 -6.34 -6.15
CA ILE A 81 -4.13 -5.35 -7.24
C ILE A 81 -5.44 -5.44 -8.03
N LYS A 82 -6.40 -4.56 -7.71
CA LYS A 82 -7.73 -4.51 -8.33
C LYS A 82 -7.70 -3.94 -9.76
N THR A 83 -7.58 -4.83 -10.75
CA THR A 83 -7.48 -4.44 -12.17
C THR A 83 -8.75 -4.65 -12.99
N GLU A 84 -9.85 -5.05 -12.36
CA GLU A 84 -11.11 -5.39 -13.01
C GLU A 84 -11.69 -4.23 -13.84
N ASN A 85 -11.50 -2.99 -13.37
CA ASN A 85 -11.99 -1.79 -14.05
C ASN A 85 -11.00 -1.23 -15.09
N LEU A 86 -9.78 -1.79 -15.19
CA LEU A 86 -8.75 -1.36 -16.12
C LEU A 86 -8.85 -2.12 -17.45
N ARG A 87 -9.36 -1.43 -18.47
CA ARG A 87 -9.60 -2.02 -19.80
C ARG A 87 -8.35 -2.01 -20.67
N GLY A 88 -7.99 -3.19 -21.16
CA GLY A 88 -6.91 -3.37 -22.13
C GLY A 88 -5.50 -3.44 -21.50
N ARG A 89 -4.55 -3.94 -22.29
CA ARG A 89 -3.18 -4.20 -21.84
C ARG A 89 -2.45 -2.92 -21.43
N GLN A 90 -2.66 -1.82 -22.15
CA GLN A 90 -1.98 -0.56 -21.87
C GLN A 90 -2.37 0.03 -20.52
N ALA A 91 -3.65 -0.03 -20.14
CA ALA A 91 -4.10 0.45 -18.84
C ALA A 91 -3.47 -0.36 -17.69
N LYS A 92 -3.41 -1.69 -17.82
CA LYS A 92 -2.75 -2.56 -16.83
C LYS A 92 -1.25 -2.31 -16.72
N TYR A 93 -0.59 -2.03 -17.85
CA TYR A 93 0.83 -1.63 -17.84
C TYR A 93 1.02 -0.31 -17.10
N ASN A 94 0.22 0.71 -17.42
CA ASN A 94 0.30 2.02 -16.77
C ASN A 94 0.02 1.94 -15.27
N ALA A 95 -0.92 1.09 -14.85
CA ALA A 95 -1.20 0.80 -13.45
C ALA A 95 0.01 0.18 -12.72
N GLY A 96 0.67 -0.81 -13.34
CA GLY A 96 1.90 -1.38 -12.80
C GLY A 96 3.00 -0.34 -12.63
N VAL A 97 3.20 0.53 -13.63
CA VAL A 97 4.17 1.64 -13.54
C VAL A 97 3.79 2.61 -12.41
N SER A 98 2.51 3.01 -12.33
CA SER A 98 2.03 3.93 -11.31
C SER A 98 2.21 3.37 -9.89
N LEU A 99 1.88 2.09 -9.68
CA LEU A 99 2.07 1.43 -8.40
C LEU A 99 3.56 1.29 -8.04
N ALA A 100 4.41 0.90 -8.99
CA ALA A 100 5.85 0.77 -8.77
C ALA A 100 6.48 2.10 -8.34
N LEU A 101 6.12 3.21 -8.99
CA LEU A 101 6.60 4.54 -8.62
C LEU A 101 6.18 4.92 -7.19
N ASN A 102 4.95 4.62 -6.80
CA ASN A 102 4.48 4.87 -5.43
C ASN A 102 5.26 4.04 -4.40
N LEU A 103 5.47 2.75 -4.65
CA LEU A 103 6.27 1.89 -3.75
C LEU A 103 7.70 2.39 -3.61
N MET A 104 8.35 2.73 -4.73
CA MET A 104 9.71 3.27 -4.71
C MET A 104 9.78 4.59 -3.94
N GLN A 105 8.81 5.48 -4.12
CA GLN A 105 8.83 6.82 -3.53
C GLN A 105 8.41 6.83 -2.06
N HIS A 106 7.44 6.02 -1.66
CA HIS A 106 6.79 6.13 -0.34
C HIS A 106 7.13 4.99 0.61
N LEU A 107 7.38 3.78 0.10
CA LEU A 107 7.72 2.62 0.93
C LEU A 107 9.23 2.39 1.02
N TRP A 108 9.93 2.43 -0.11
CA TRP A 108 11.35 2.05 -0.19
C TRP A 108 12.33 3.22 -0.26
N SER A 109 11.87 4.46 -0.40
CA SER A 109 12.79 5.59 -0.41
C SER A 109 13.40 5.75 0.99
N GLN A 110 14.70 5.49 1.10
CA GLN A 110 15.49 5.92 2.25
C GLN A 110 15.79 7.42 2.04
N GLY A 111 15.91 8.19 3.13
CA GLY A 111 16.22 9.62 3.05
C GLY A 111 17.36 9.94 2.07
N LYS A 112 17.16 11.02 1.29
CA LYS A 112 17.98 11.59 0.19
C LYS A 112 18.58 10.59 -0.82
N PRO A 113 18.20 10.67 -2.11
CA PRO A 113 18.88 9.92 -3.16
C PRO A 113 20.33 10.41 -3.30
N THR A 114 21.29 9.61 -2.87
CA THR A 114 22.66 9.75 -3.37
C THR A 114 22.68 9.21 -4.80
N ILE A 115 22.51 10.11 -5.77
CA ILE A 115 22.80 9.81 -7.17
C ILE A 115 24.31 9.60 -7.25
N LEU A 116 24.76 8.36 -7.16
CA LEU A 116 26.08 7.95 -7.62
C LEU A 116 26.05 7.99 -9.14
N CYS A 117 26.30 9.16 -9.71
CA CYS A 117 26.81 9.26 -11.06
C CYS A 117 28.20 8.59 -11.05
N LEU A 118 28.25 7.32 -11.44
CA LEU A 118 29.50 6.67 -11.81
C LEU A 118 30.06 7.45 -13.01
N ARG A 119 31.17 8.16 -12.79
CA ARG A 119 32.08 8.62 -13.83
C ARG A 119 33.25 7.65 -13.91
#